data_AF-A0AAE8T6F3-F1
#
_entry.id   AF-A0AAE8T6F3-F1
#
_cell.length_a   1.000
_cell.length_b   1.000
_cell.length_c   1.000
_cell.angle_alpha   90.00
_cell.angle_beta   90.00
_cell.angle_gamma   90.00
#
_symmetry.space_group_name_H-M   'P 1'
#
loop_
_entity.id
_entity.type
_entity.pdbx_description
1 polymer ?
#
loop_
_entity_poly.entity_id
_entity_poly.type
_entity_poly.pdbx_seq_one_letter_code
_entity_poly.pdbx_strand_id
1 'polypeptide(L)'
;MDFGAWEMRRWDDIDRAALDAWAADLMHACAHGGESVARFAARVARRADAVARFDRPQWAVTHAGVIRVFAAHVLCVPLDTLLSRPVPTGGVVWLRAEAATGAWEVVHWDE
;
A
#
# COMPACT_ATOMS: atom_id res chain seq x y z
N MET A 1 -2.84 -6.41 3.42
CA MET A 1 -2.64 -7.51 2.46
C MET A 1 -2.92 -8.79 3.21
N ASP A 2 -3.62 -9.73 2.59
CA ASP A 2 -3.81 -11.06 3.14
C ASP A 2 -2.52 -11.88 2.94
N PHE A 3 -1.92 -12.34 4.04
CA PHE A 3 -0.69 -13.14 4.03
C PHE A 3 -0.96 -14.66 4.12
N GLY A 4 -2.21 -15.10 4.16
CA GLY A 4 -2.58 -16.52 4.19
C GLY A 4 -1.95 -17.27 5.36
N ALA A 5 -1.30 -18.40 5.07
CA ALA A 5 -0.64 -19.26 6.05
C ALA A 5 0.55 -18.60 6.79
N TRP A 6 0.98 -17.40 6.37
CA TRP A 6 1.98 -16.61 7.07
C TRP A 6 1.37 -15.63 8.09
N GLU A 7 0.05 -15.45 8.10
CA GLU A 7 -0.59 -14.60 9.11
C GLU A 7 -0.30 -15.09 10.53
N MET A 8 -0.07 -14.14 11.43
CA MET A 8 0.24 -14.37 12.85
C MET A 8 1.52 -15.17 13.12
N ARG A 9 2.38 -15.38 12.12
CA ARG A 9 3.70 -15.99 12.30
C ARG A 9 4.78 -14.93 12.41
N ARG A 10 5.82 -15.21 13.19
CA ARG A 10 7.04 -14.39 13.17
C ARG A 10 7.79 -14.67 11.87
N TRP A 11 8.50 -13.67 11.35
CA TRP A 11 9.35 -13.86 10.16
C TRP A 11 10.38 -14.97 10.35
N ASP A 12 10.97 -15.06 11.55
CA ASP A 12 11.96 -16.10 11.90
C ASP A 12 11.37 -17.52 11.91
N ASP A 13 10.05 -17.65 12.03
CA ASP A 13 9.36 -18.94 12.00
C ASP A 13 9.00 -19.38 10.57
N ILE A 14 9.17 -18.52 9.57
CA ILE A 14 8.86 -18.81 8.15
C ILE A 14 10.12 -19.29 7.45
N ASP A 15 9.98 -20.34 6.63
CA ASP A 15 11.10 -20.90 5.87
C ASP A 15 11.80 -19.82 5.02
N ARG A 16 13.13 -19.74 5.15
CA ARG A 16 13.90 -18.68 4.50
C ARG A 16 13.85 -18.76 2.98
N ALA A 17 13.87 -19.95 2.41
CA ALA A 17 13.79 -20.11 0.95
C ALA A 17 12.41 -19.66 0.42
N ALA A 18 11.35 -19.88 1.18
CA ALA A 18 10.02 -19.35 0.86
C ALA A 18 9.98 -17.80 0.92
N LEU A 19 10.63 -17.19 1.92
CA LEU A 19 10.77 -15.73 2.01
C LEU A 19 11.57 -15.16 0.83
N ASP A 20 12.68 -15.78 0.48
CA ASP A 20 13.55 -15.34 -0.63
C ASP A 20 12.83 -15.47 -1.97
N ALA A 21 12.09 -16.56 -2.19
CA ALA A 21 11.26 -16.74 -3.39
C ALA A 21 10.15 -15.68 -3.48
N TRP A 22 9.53 -15.32 -2.36
CA TRP A 22 8.55 -14.24 -2.32
C TRP A 22 9.18 -12.87 -2.62
N ALA A 23 10.35 -12.58 -2.05
CA ALA A 23 11.06 -11.32 -2.31
C ALA A 23 11.55 -11.19 -3.77
N ALA A 24 11.96 -12.30 -4.39
CA ALA A 24 12.44 -12.33 -5.78
C ALA A 24 11.32 -12.03 -6.82
N ASP A 25 10.06 -12.32 -6.47
CA ASP A 25 8.89 -12.01 -7.30
C ASP A 25 7.78 -11.35 -6.46
N LEU A 26 8.14 -10.24 -5.80
CA LEU A 26 7.30 -9.56 -4.83
C LEU A 26 5.89 -9.23 -5.36
N MET A 27 5.78 -8.88 -6.64
CA MET A 27 4.51 -8.46 -7.23
C MET A 27 3.54 -9.62 -7.45
N HIS A 28 4.03 -10.83 -7.69
CA HIS A 28 3.20 -11.95 -8.15
C HIS A 28 3.23 -13.18 -7.25
N ALA A 29 4.26 -13.36 -6.43
CA ALA A 29 4.35 -14.46 -5.48
C ALA A 29 3.16 -14.49 -4.51
N CYS A 30 2.59 -15.68 -4.33
CA CYS A 30 1.45 -15.92 -3.43
C CYS A 30 1.46 -17.34 -2.82
N ALA A 31 2.63 -17.99 -2.75
CA ALA A 31 2.77 -19.36 -2.23
C ALA A 31 2.33 -19.50 -0.76
N HIS A 32 2.27 -18.39 -0.01
CA HIS A 32 1.69 -18.32 1.33
C HIS A 32 0.16 -18.48 1.35
N GLY A 33 -0.51 -18.56 0.20
CA GLY A 33 -1.95 -18.83 0.08
C GLY A 33 -2.85 -17.60 0.22
N GLY A 34 -2.27 -16.41 0.36
CA GLY A 34 -2.99 -15.14 0.45
C GLY A 34 -3.03 -14.37 -0.88
N GLU A 35 -3.02 -13.05 -0.80
CA GLU A 35 -2.97 -12.17 -1.98
C GLU A 35 -1.53 -11.89 -2.42
N SER A 36 -1.28 -11.83 -3.73
CA SER A 36 -0.06 -11.19 -4.24
C SER A 36 -0.13 -9.67 -4.08
N VAL A 37 1.02 -9.00 -4.08
CA VAL A 37 1.08 -7.53 -3.98
C VAL A 37 0.33 -6.86 -5.14
N ALA A 38 0.37 -7.42 -6.37
CA ALA A 38 -0.40 -6.89 -7.49
C ALA A 38 -1.92 -6.94 -7.25
N ARG A 39 -2.45 -8.05 -6.70
CA ARG A 39 -3.88 -8.19 -6.38
C ARG A 39 -4.28 -7.24 -5.26
N PHE A 40 -3.46 -7.16 -4.22
CA PHE A 40 -3.62 -6.20 -3.14
C PHE A 40 -3.64 -4.75 -3.67
N ALA A 41 -2.70 -4.42 -4.56
CA ALA A 41 -2.57 -3.09 -5.12
C ALA A 41 -3.79 -2.69 -5.94
N ALA A 42 -4.24 -3.57 -6.84
CA ALA A 42 -5.44 -3.36 -7.64
C ALA A 42 -6.69 -3.17 -6.78
N ARG A 43 -6.81 -3.87 -5.65
CA ARG A 43 -7.95 -3.68 -4.71
C ARG A 43 -7.93 -2.28 -4.08
N VAL A 44 -6.77 -1.82 -3.62
CA VAL A 44 -6.63 -0.50 -2.99
C VAL A 44 -6.84 0.60 -4.04
N ALA A 45 -6.30 0.45 -5.24
CA ALA A 45 -6.49 1.38 -6.36
C ALA A 45 -7.98 1.62 -6.66
N ARG A 46 -8.78 0.55 -6.76
CA ARG A 46 -10.24 0.69 -6.93
C ARG A 46 -10.91 1.51 -5.81
N ARG A 47 -10.41 1.39 -4.58
CA ARG A 47 -10.93 2.19 -3.45
C ARG A 47 -10.45 3.63 -3.54
N ALA A 48 -9.21 3.87 -3.97
CA ALA A 48 -8.66 5.20 -4.20
C ALA A 48 -9.46 5.95 -5.28
N ASP A 49 -9.77 5.30 -6.41
CA ASP A 49 -10.59 5.89 -7.48
C ASP A 49 -11.99 6.29 -7.00
N ALA A 50 -12.57 5.51 -6.08
CA ALA A 50 -13.87 5.83 -5.48
C ALA A 50 -13.77 7.02 -4.51
N VAL A 51 -12.70 7.08 -3.72
CA VAL A 51 -12.42 8.17 -2.76
C VAL A 51 -12.13 9.49 -3.48
N ALA A 52 -11.41 9.46 -4.60
CA ALA A 52 -11.05 10.63 -5.40
C ALA A 52 -12.26 11.34 -6.05
N ARG A 53 -13.44 10.70 -6.09
CA ARG A 53 -14.67 11.29 -6.65
C ARG A 53 -15.39 12.23 -5.68
N PHE A 54 -15.03 12.22 -4.40
CA PHE A 54 -15.63 13.14 -3.43
C PHE A 54 -14.87 14.46 -3.41
N ASP A 55 -15.62 15.55 -3.37
CA ASP A 55 -15.16 16.94 -3.37
C ASP A 55 -14.92 17.51 -1.95
N ARG A 56 -14.90 16.63 -0.94
CA ARG A 56 -14.76 17.01 0.47
C ARG A 56 -13.59 16.28 1.13
N PRO A 57 -12.99 16.87 2.18
CA PRO A 57 -11.97 16.19 2.98
C PRO A 57 -12.46 14.85 3.53
N GLN A 58 -11.58 13.84 3.51
CA GLN A 58 -11.87 12.49 3.96
C GLN A 58 -10.76 12.00 4.90
N TRP A 59 -11.14 11.20 5.88
CA TRP A 59 -10.23 10.52 6.80
C TRP A 59 -10.34 9.02 6.59
N ALA A 60 -9.19 8.36 6.41
CA ALA A 60 -9.12 6.91 6.27
C ALA A 60 -8.16 6.35 7.32
N VAL A 61 -8.67 5.49 8.20
CA VAL A 61 -7.84 4.73 9.15
C VAL A 61 -7.56 3.36 8.54
N THR A 62 -6.29 3.06 8.32
CA THR A 62 -5.87 1.85 7.62
C THR A 62 -4.43 1.46 7.97
N HIS A 63 -3.85 0.51 7.23
CA HIS A 63 -2.52 -0.04 7.46
C HIS A 63 -1.47 0.60 6.55
N ALA A 64 -0.20 0.56 6.95
CA ALA A 64 0.93 1.12 6.20
C ALA A 64 0.99 0.68 4.73
N GLY A 65 0.75 -0.61 4.44
CA GLY A 65 0.72 -1.10 3.06
C GLY A 65 -0.41 -0.49 2.21
N VAL A 66 -1.57 -0.21 2.81
CA VAL A 66 -2.69 0.45 2.11
C VAL A 66 -2.35 1.92 1.85
N ILE A 67 -1.75 2.61 2.83
CA ILE A 67 -1.33 4.01 2.69
C ILE A 67 -0.33 4.16 1.53
N ARG A 68 0.71 3.31 1.48
CA ARG A 68 1.72 3.34 0.41
C ARG A 68 1.13 3.08 -0.97
N VAL A 69 0.28 2.05 -1.10
CA VAL A 69 -0.37 1.76 -2.38
C VAL A 69 -1.35 2.87 -2.79
N PHE A 70 -2.14 3.38 -1.85
CA PHE A 70 -3.06 4.48 -2.12
C PHE A 70 -2.29 5.69 -2.63
N ALA A 71 -1.22 6.09 -1.93
CA ALA A 71 -0.38 7.21 -2.32
C ALA A 71 0.28 6.97 -3.69
N ALA A 72 0.87 5.80 -3.92
CA ALA A 72 1.49 5.46 -5.20
C ALA A 72 0.49 5.59 -6.36
N HIS A 73 -0.74 5.09 -6.16
CA HIS A 73 -1.81 5.15 -7.15
C HIS A 73 -2.22 6.59 -7.47
N VAL A 74 -2.56 7.40 -6.47
CA VAL A 74 -3.08 8.76 -6.74
C VAL A 74 -2.00 9.74 -7.19
N LEU A 75 -0.74 9.53 -6.76
CA LEU A 75 0.41 10.32 -7.20
C LEU A 75 0.95 9.86 -8.57
N CYS A 76 0.40 8.79 -9.15
CA CYS A 76 0.85 8.19 -10.40
C CYS A 76 2.35 7.83 -10.40
N VAL A 77 2.85 7.29 -9.28
CA VAL A 77 4.24 6.83 -9.16
C VAL A 77 4.32 5.30 -9.01
N PRO A 78 5.42 4.66 -9.44
CA PRO A 78 5.62 3.23 -9.21
C PRO A 78 5.59 2.89 -7.71
N LEU A 79 4.97 1.76 -7.35
CA LEU A 79 4.80 1.37 -5.93
C LEU A 79 6.12 1.21 -5.19
N ASP A 80 7.16 0.72 -5.87
CA ASP A 80 8.49 0.52 -5.31
C ASP A 80 9.13 1.80 -4.76
N THR A 81 8.78 2.97 -5.31
CA THR A 81 9.22 4.29 -4.82
C THR A 81 8.76 4.58 -3.39
N LEU A 82 7.70 3.93 -2.92
CA LEU A 82 7.11 4.14 -1.59
C LEU A 82 7.24 2.93 -0.67
N LEU A 83 7.69 1.76 -1.14
CA LEU A 83 7.76 0.54 -0.33
C LEU A 83 8.60 0.71 0.94
N SER A 84 9.73 1.40 0.83
CA SER A 84 10.66 1.66 1.93
C SER A 84 10.32 2.91 2.74
N ARG A 85 9.37 3.75 2.28
CA ARG A 85 9.03 4.98 2.98
C ARG A 85 8.34 4.64 4.31
N PRO A 86 8.83 5.12 5.46
CA PRO A 86 8.22 4.84 6.77
C PRO A 86 6.75 5.27 6.81
N VAL A 87 5.96 4.52 7.58
CA VAL A 87 4.60 4.94 7.98
C VAL A 87 4.49 4.51 9.44
N PRO A 88 4.86 5.38 10.39
CA PRO A 88 4.93 5.03 11.79
C PRO A 88 3.54 4.69 12.35
N THR A 89 3.50 3.86 13.39
CA THR A 89 2.26 3.58 14.10
C THR A 89 1.67 4.87 14.66
N GLY A 90 0.42 5.17 14.30
CA GLY A 90 -0.23 6.43 14.68
C GLY A 90 0.17 7.64 13.82
N GLY A 91 1.04 7.45 12.83
CA GLY A 91 1.41 8.50 11.88
C GLY A 91 0.30 8.84 10.88
N VAL A 92 0.43 10.02 10.28
CA VAL A 92 -0.49 10.61 9.32
C VAL A 92 0.22 10.85 7.99
N VAL A 93 -0.48 10.52 6.91
CA VAL A 93 -0.14 10.93 5.55
C VAL A 93 -1.31 11.75 5.01
N TRP A 94 -1.02 12.99 4.63
CA TRP A 94 -1.98 13.90 4.03
C TRP A 94 -1.67 14.09 2.55
N LEU A 95 -2.60 13.67 1.71
CA LEU A 95 -2.59 13.89 0.27
C LEU A 95 -3.67 14.90 -0.10
N ARG A 96 -3.39 15.74 -1.10
CA ARG A 96 -4.34 16.73 -1.63
C ARG A 96 -4.42 16.62 -3.15
N ALA A 97 -5.64 16.59 -3.67
CA ALA A 97 -5.89 16.78 -5.09
C ALA A 97 -6.00 18.27 -5.41
N GLU A 98 -5.31 18.72 -6.45
CA GLU A 98 -5.40 20.07 -6.98
C GLU A 98 -6.68 20.18 -7.83
N ALA A 99 -7.49 21.22 -7.58
CA ALA A 99 -8.86 21.29 -8.09
C ALA A 99 -8.96 21.50 -9.61
N ALA A 100 -7.94 22.09 -10.25
CA ALA A 100 -7.98 22.42 -11.68
C ALA A 100 -7.50 21.27 -12.57
N THR A 101 -6.54 20.48 -12.09
CA THR A 101 -5.84 19.43 -12.82
C THR A 101 -6.21 18.03 -12.34
N GLY A 102 -6.72 17.91 -11.11
CA GLY A 102 -6.93 16.62 -10.44
C GLY A 102 -5.64 15.92 -10.03
N ALA A 103 -4.48 16.56 -10.21
CA ALA A 103 -3.19 16.01 -9.81
C ALA A 103 -3.09 15.97 -8.28
N TRP A 104 -2.54 14.88 -7.75
CA TRP A 104 -2.34 14.74 -6.32
C TRP A 104 -0.94 15.14 -5.90
N GLU A 105 -0.83 15.69 -4.69
CA GLU A 105 0.43 16.00 -4.04
C GLU A 105 0.44 15.49 -2.59
N VAL A 106 1.64 15.27 -2.06
CA VAL A 106 1.86 15.00 -0.64
C VAL A 106 1.95 16.34 0.08
N VAL A 107 0.99 16.62 0.96
CA VAL A 107 1.02 17.79 1.84
C VAL A 107 1.87 17.49 3.08
N HIS A 108 1.72 16.28 3.63
CA HIS A 108 2.43 15.84 4.82
C HIS A 108 2.60 14.32 4.82
N TRP A 109 3.71 13.85 5.38
CA TRP A 109 4.00 12.43 5.56
C TRP A 109 4.89 12.26 6.78
N ASP A 110 4.38 11.66 7.85
CA ASP A 110 5.16 11.37 9.06
C ASP A 110 6.28 10.36 8.80
N GLU A 111 7.46 10.65 9.35
CA GLU A 111 8.67 9.82 9.28
C GLU A 111 8.96 9.09 10.60
#